data_AF-A0A6B3IJG3-F1
#
_entry.id   AF-A0A6B3IJG3-F1
#
_cell.length_a   1.000
_cell.length_b   1.000
_cell.length_c   1.000
_cell.angle_alpha   90.00
_cell.angle_beta   90.00
_cell.angle_gamma   90.00
#
_symmetry.space_group_name_H-M   'P 1'
#
loop_
_entity.id
_entity.type
_entity.pdbx_description
1 polymer ?
#
loop_
_entity_poly.entity_id
_entity_poly.type
_entity_poly.pdbx_seq_one_letter_code
_entity_poly.pdbx_strand_id
1 'polypeptide(L)' 'LLFGQEGPGLTEEARKHASMVCSIAQFGSTRSINAGAAAAIAMHAWVQRYADVPDPRDAR' A
#
# COMPACT_ATOMS: atom_id res chain seq x y z
N LEU A 1 -0.40 4.76 -5.69
CA LEU A 1 0.27 3.57 -5.12
C LEU A 1 0.24 2.46 -6.17
N LEU A 2 1.30 1.66 -6.27
CA LEU A 2 1.41 0.55 -7.22
C LEU A 2 1.53 -0.77 -6.44
N PHE A 3 0.76 -1.79 -6.83
CA PHE A 3 0.71 -3.09 -6.16
C PHE A 3 1.04 -4.22 -7.14
N GLY A 4 1.77 -5.20 -6.65
CA GLY A 4 2.12 -6.40 -7.41
C GLY A 4 0.99 -7.44 -7.44
N GLN A 5 1.11 -8.40 -8.35
CA GLN A 5 0.21 -9.55 -8.38
C GLN A 5 0.50 -10.53 -7.24
N GLU A 6 -0.51 -11.27 -6.81
CA GLU A 6 -0.35 -12.36 -5.85
C GLU A 6 0.57 -13.45 -6.40
N GLY A 7 1.63 -13.77 -5.67
CA GLY A 7 2.68 -14.70 -6.10
C GLY A 7 3.93 -13.95 -6.58
N PRO A 8 4.00 -13.50 -7.85
CA PRO A 8 5.21 -12.91 -8.41
C PRO A 8 5.49 -11.49 -7.91
N GLY A 9 4.49 -10.80 -7.34
CA GLY A 9 4.65 -9.45 -6.82
C GLY A 9 4.78 -8.41 -7.94
N LEU A 10 5.61 -7.39 -7.71
CA LEU A 10 5.89 -6.35 -8.72
C LEU A 10 6.75 -6.94 -9.85
N THR A 11 6.48 -6.52 -11.07
CA THR A 11 7.40 -6.75 -12.18
C THR A 11 8.68 -5.94 -11.99
N GLU A 12 9.75 -6.34 -12.67
CA GLU A 12 11.02 -5.62 -12.57
C GLU A 12 10.93 -4.20 -13.13
N GLU A 13 10.22 -4.02 -14.24
CA GLU A 13 9.96 -2.70 -14.81
C GLU A 13 9.15 -1.82 -13.85
N ALA A 14 8.13 -2.39 -13.17
CA ALA A 14 7.39 -1.67 -12.14
C ALA A 14 8.29 -1.21 -10.99
N ARG A 15 9.28 -2.02 -10.57
CA ARG A 15 10.25 -1.63 -9.54
C ARG A 15 11.15 -0.49 -10.01
N LYS A 16 11.68 -0.55 -11.24
CA LYS A 16 12.57 0.49 -11.79
C LYS A 16 11.89 1.85 -11.94
N HIS A 17 10.59 1.86 -12.26
CA HIS A 17 9.83 3.10 -12.42
C HIS A 17 9.23 3.64 -11.12
N ALA A 18 9.25 2.86 -10.03
CA ALA A 18 8.77 3.32 -8.73
C ALA A 18 9.78 4.27 -8.09
N SER A 19 9.31 5.43 -7.60
CA SER A 19 10.15 6.36 -6.84
C SER A 19 10.64 5.78 -5.51
N MET A 20 9.90 4.83 -4.95
CA MET A 20 10.26 4.08 -3.76
C MET A 20 9.56 2.72 -3.74
N VAL A 21 10.19 1.74 -3.11
CA VAL A 21 9.60 0.44 -2.81
C VAL A 21 9.44 0.31 -1.30
N CYS A 22 8.21 0.09 -0.85
CA CYS A 22 7.86 -0.05 0.57
C CYS A 22 7.60 -1.51 0.91
N SER A 23 7.86 -1.89 2.17
CA SER A 23 7.47 -3.19 2.73
C SER A 23 6.60 -3.00 3.97
N ILE A 24 5.69 -3.95 4.20
CA ILE A 24 4.91 -4.06 5.43
C ILE A 24 5.61 -5.13 6.27
N ALA A 25 6.16 -4.73 7.42
CA ALA A 25 6.79 -5.67 8.34
C ALA A 25 5.76 -6.69 8.84
N GLN A 26 6.16 -7.96 8.88
CA GLN A 26 5.35 -9.05 9.41
C GLN A 26 6.10 -9.75 10.53
N PHE A 27 5.39 -10.16 11.58
CA PHE A 27 5.94 -10.93 12.68
C PHE A 27 5.34 -12.34 12.66
N GLY A 28 6.19 -13.37 12.74
CA GLY A 28 5.76 -14.78 12.79
C GLY A 28 5.39 -15.44 11.46
N SER A 29 5.52 -14.75 10.33
CA SER A 29 5.29 -15.32 8.98
C SER A 29 6.42 -14.95 8.02
N THR A 30 6.85 -15.93 7.21
CA THR A 30 7.74 -15.72 6.05
C THR A 30 6.97 -15.67 4.73
N ARG A 31 5.66 -15.94 4.76
CA ARG A 31 4.79 -15.85 3.58
C ARG A 31 4.42 -14.40 3.32
N SER A 32 4.21 -14.06 2.06
CA SER A 32 3.62 -12.77 1.71
C SER A 32 2.20 -12.66 2.23
N ILE A 33 1.80 -11.44 2.62
CA ILE A 33 0.40 -11.11 2.87
C ILE A 33 -0.34 -11.02 1.53
N ASN A 34 -1.66 -11.21 1.56
CA ASN A 34 -2.55 -10.99 0.43
C ASN A 34 -2.37 -9.57 -0.16
N ALA A 35 -2.41 -9.45 -1.50
CA ALA A 35 -2.16 -8.19 -2.19
C ALA A 35 -3.22 -7.12 -1.87
N GLY A 36 -4.49 -7.50 -1.72
CA GLY A 36 -5.57 -6.61 -1.30
C GLY A 36 -5.40 -6.09 0.13
N ALA A 37 -4.98 -6.96 1.06
CA ALA A 37 -4.67 -6.54 2.42
C ALA A 37 -3.45 -5.58 2.46
N ALA A 38 -2.41 -5.85 1.69
CA ALA A 38 -1.29 -4.93 1.54
C ALA A 38 -1.74 -3.57 0.97
N ALA A 39 -2.63 -3.58 -0.03
CA ALA A 39 -3.17 -2.37 -0.62
C ALA A 39 -4.00 -1.54 0.35
N ALA A 40 -4.84 -2.18 1.16
CA ALA A 40 -5.62 -1.51 2.19
C ALA A 40 -4.72 -0.82 3.23
N ILE A 41 -3.69 -1.51 3.73
CA ILE A 41 -2.74 -0.93 4.70
C ILE A 41 -2.00 0.26 4.08
N ALA A 42 -1.48 0.11 2.86
CA ALA A 42 -0.74 1.17 2.18
C ALA A 42 -1.62 2.40 1.90
N MET A 43 -2.85 2.19 1.43
CA MET A 43 -3.81 3.28 1.22
C MET A 43 -4.18 3.97 2.52
N HIS A 44 -4.45 3.23 3.60
CA HIS A 44 -4.76 3.82 4.91
C HIS A 44 -3.59 4.69 5.43
N ALA A 45 -2.37 4.16 5.37
CA ALA A 45 -1.17 4.90 5.80
C ALA A 45 -0.91 6.14 4.93
N TRP A 46 -1.20 6.06 3.62
CA TRP A 46 -1.07 7.20 2.71
C TRP A 46 -2.10 8.28 3.04
N VAL A 47 -3.37 7.91 3.19
CA VAL A 47 -4.47 8.84 3.53
C VAL A 47 -4.18 9.57 4.84
N GLN A 48 -3.79 8.85 5.89
CA GLN A 48 -3.46 9.44 7.19
C GLN A 48 -2.35 10.50 7.14
N ARG A 49 -1.44 10.41 6.17
CA ARG A 49 -0.26 11.29 6.08
C ARG A 49 -0.42 12.42 5.06
N TYR A 50 -1.12 12.16 3.96
CA TYR A 50 -1.08 13.03 2.79
C TYR A 50 -2.44 13.49 2.31
N ALA A 51 -3.52 12.82 2.70
CA ALA A 51 -4.85 13.25 2.27
C ALA A 51 -5.32 14.41 3.14
N ASP A 52 -5.73 15.49 2.48
CA ASP A 52 -6.56 16.52 3.08
C ASP A 52 -8.01 16.09 2.94
N VAL A 53 -8.54 15.45 3.98
CA VAL A 53 -9.91 14.94 4.03
C VAL A 53 -10.73 15.90 4.89
N PRO A 54 -11.74 16.58 4.31
CA PRO A 54 -12.63 17.44 5.09
C PRO A 54 -13.30 16.65 6.21
N ASP A 55 -13.58 17.29 7.34
CA ASP A 55 -14.39 16.65 8.37
C ASP A 55 -15.75 16.30 7.76
N PRO A 56 -16.23 15.05 7.85
CA PRO A 56 -17.55 14.68 7.36
C PRO A 56 -18.68 15.53 7.97
N ARG A 57 -18.44 16.16 9.12
CA ARG A 57 -19.36 17.09 9.77
C ARG A 57 -19.37 18.48 9.14
N ASP A 58 -18.30 18.87 8.45
CA ASP A 58 -18.21 20.16 7.75
C ASP A 58 -19.00 20.17 6.44
N ALA A 59 -19.44 19.00 5.96
CA ALA A 59 -20.25 18.83 4.75
C ALA A 59 -21.77 18.93 5.00
N ARG A 60 -22.21 19.22 6.23
CA ARG A 60 -23.64 19.32 6.61
C ARG A 60 -24.08 20.76 6.82
#